data_AF-A0AAE4EJ66-F1
#
_entry.id   AF-A0AAE4EJ66-F1
#
_cell.length_a   1.000
_cell.length_b   1.000
_cell.length_c   1.000
_cell.angle_alpha   90.00
_cell.angle_beta   90.00
_cell.angle_gamma   90.00
#
_symmetry.space_group_name_H-M   'P 1'
#
loop_
_entity.id
_entity.type
_entity.pdbx_description
1 polymer ?
#
loop_
_entity_poly.entity_id
_entity_poly.type
_entity_poly.pdbx_seq_one_letter_code
_entity_poly.pdbx_strand_id
1 'polypeptide(L)'
;MRSAWAKPGVTLPPEGKVEVAAVAAKGDKVTVPDTAVKLDGRTLRSLELIGATGETGSFALSFRVEKHAGSWYVTGFDLKA
;
A
#
# COMPACT_ATOMS: atom_id res chain seq x y z
N MET A 1 -6.48 -13.64 -2.98
CA MET A 1 -6.38 -12.82 -4.21
C MET A 1 -7.77 -12.70 -4.83
N ARG A 2 -8.28 -11.50 -5.12
CA ARG A 2 -9.58 -11.34 -5.79
C ARG A 2 -9.37 -11.53 -7.30
N SER A 3 -10.05 -12.50 -7.91
CA SER A 3 -9.97 -12.85 -9.34
C SER A 3 -10.29 -11.71 -10.32
N ALA A 4 -10.69 -10.53 -9.83
CA ALA A 4 -11.11 -9.39 -10.62
C ALA A 4 -9.98 -8.70 -11.43
N TRP A 5 -8.71 -9.03 -11.19
CA TRP A 5 -7.56 -8.39 -11.84
C TRP A 5 -6.85 -9.25 -12.90
N ALA A 6 -7.17 -10.54 -13.00
CA ALA A 6 -6.56 -11.44 -13.97
C ALA A 6 -7.42 -11.52 -15.24
N LYS A 7 -6.90 -11.01 -16.37
CA LYS A 7 -7.49 -11.27 -17.70
C LYS A 7 -6.99 -12.63 -18.23
N PRO A 8 -7.83 -13.46 -18.84
CA PRO A 8 -7.40 -14.73 -19.43
C PRO A 8 -6.28 -14.52 -20.46
N GLY A 9 -5.21 -15.32 -20.38
CA GLY A 9 -4.08 -15.28 -21.32
C GLY A 9 -3.00 -14.23 -21.02
N VAL A 10 -3.13 -13.45 -19.94
CA VAL A 10 -2.07 -12.56 -19.46
C VAL A 10 -1.36 -13.23 -18.28
N THR A 11 -0.13 -13.68 -18.51
CA THR A 11 0.78 -13.99 -17.40
C THR A 11 1.12 -12.67 -16.74
N LEU A 12 0.60 -12.44 -15.53
CA LEU A 12 1.03 -11.29 -14.75
C LEU A 12 2.54 -11.44 -14.50
N PRO A 13 3.35 -10.37 -14.69
CA PRO A 13 4.76 -10.39 -14.30
C PRO A 13 4.88 -10.88 -12.85
N PRO A 14 6.02 -11.47 -12.44
CA PRO A 14 6.17 -12.11 -11.14
C PRO A 14 5.51 -11.24 -10.07
N GLU A 15 4.51 -11.81 -9.40
CA GLU A 15 3.67 -11.07 -8.45
C GLU A 15 4.58 -10.60 -7.33
N GLY A 16 5.01 -9.34 -7.40
CA GLY A 16 5.82 -8.74 -6.37
C GLY A 16 5.10 -8.89 -5.04
N LYS A 17 5.78 -9.45 -4.04
CA LYS A 17 5.16 -9.81 -2.78
C LYS A 17 4.89 -8.53 -2.00
N VAL A 18 3.61 -8.24 -1.77
CA VAL A 18 3.19 -7.13 -0.91
C VAL A 18 3.04 -7.63 0.52
N GLU A 19 3.77 -7.01 1.42
CA GLU A 19 3.70 -7.25 2.86
C GLU A 19 3.42 -5.95 3.60
N VAL A 20 2.72 -6.04 4.73
CA VAL A 20 2.59 -4.93 5.66
C VAL A 20 3.29 -5.37 6.95
N ALA A 21 4.33 -4.63 7.34
CA ALA A 21 5.00 -4.85 8.61
C ALA A 21 4.01 -4.70 9.77
N ALA A 22 4.30 -5.31 10.92
CA ALA A 22 3.42 -5.21 12.08
C ALA A 22 3.23 -3.73 12.48
N VAL A 23 2.00 -3.22 12.34
CA VAL A 23 1.60 -1.90 12.80
C VAL A 23 0.66 -2.09 13.99
N ALA A 24 0.90 -1.36 15.08
CA ALA A 24 0.06 -1.44 16.26
C ALA A 24 -1.34 -0.87 15.96
N ALA A 25 -2.36 -1.75 16.01
CA ALA A 25 -3.74 -1.32 15.95
C ALA A 25 -4.18 -0.71 17.28
N LYS A 26 -5.02 0.33 17.23
CA LYS A 26 -5.73 0.88 18.39
C LYS A 26 -7.20 0.53 18.26
N GLY A 27 -7.58 -0.64 18.78
CA GLY A 27 -8.91 -1.21 18.57
C GLY A 27 -9.15 -1.52 17.10
N ASP A 28 -10.27 -1.03 16.55
CA ASP A 28 -10.67 -1.25 15.16
C ASP A 28 -10.08 -0.23 14.17
N LYS A 29 -9.11 0.59 14.61
CA LYS A 29 -8.46 1.60 13.77
C LYS A 29 -6.96 1.41 13.74
N VAL A 30 -6.36 1.61 12.57
CA VAL A 30 -4.92 1.65 12.39
C VAL A 30 -4.55 2.68 11.33
N THR A 31 -3.45 3.40 11.58
CA THR A 31 -2.80 4.23 10.57
C THR A 31 -1.59 3.49 10.05
N VAL A 32 -1.57 3.15 8.77
CA VAL A 32 -0.46 2.43 8.13
C VAL A 32 0.39 3.44 7.36
N PRO A 33 1.64 3.71 7.79
CA PRO A 33 2.55 4.55 7.02
C PRO A 33 3.09 3.78 5.81
N ASP A 34 3.44 4.50 4.75
CA ASP A 34 4.14 3.99 3.57
C ASP A 34 5.44 3.22 3.86
N THR A 35 6.12 3.52 4.98
CA THR A 35 7.30 2.78 5.44
C THR A 35 6.99 1.38 5.96
N ALA A 36 5.72 1.09 6.29
CA ALA A 36 5.29 -0.23 6.74
C ALA A 36 4.81 -1.13 5.58
N VAL A 37 4.47 -0.56 4.42
CA VAL A 37 4.08 -1.33 3.23
C VAL A 37 5.32 -1.65 2.41
N LYS A 38 5.53 -2.93 2.09
CA LYS A 38 6.72 -3.42 1.38
C LYS A 38 6.34 -4.16 0.10
N LEU A 39 7.08 -3.90 -0.97
CA LEU A 39 7.09 -4.64 -2.23
C LEU A 39 8.47 -5.28 -2.38
N ASP A 40 8.55 -6.61 -2.34
CA ASP A 40 9.82 -7.36 -2.44
C ASP A 40 10.90 -6.81 -1.49
N GLY A 41 10.50 -6.48 -0.26
CA GLY A 41 11.35 -5.93 0.80
C GLY A 41 11.61 -4.42 0.72
N ARG A 42 11.28 -3.75 -0.38
CA ARG A 42 11.38 -2.28 -0.53
C ARG A 42 10.14 -1.61 0.03
N THR A 43 10.30 -0.56 0.83
CA THR A 43 9.14 0.18 1.34
C THR A 43 8.48 0.98 0.23
N LEU A 44 7.17 1.25 0.33
CA LEU A 44 6.47 2.09 -0.65
C LEU A 44 7.12 3.48 -0.76
N ARG A 45 7.62 4.02 0.36
CA ARG A 45 8.40 5.27 0.40
C ARG A 45 9.66 5.25 -0.46
N SER A 46 10.29 4.09 -0.63
CA SER A 46 11.54 3.96 -1.39
C SER A 46 11.31 3.75 -2.90
N LEU A 47 10.05 3.64 -3.34
CA LEU A 47 9.73 3.45 -4.74
C LEU A 47 9.67 4.81 -5.45
N GLU A 48 10.27 4.86 -6.64
CA GLU A 48 10.23 6.05 -7.48
C GLU A 48 8.88 6.19 -8.17
N LEU A 49 8.37 7.43 -8.24
CA LEU A 49 7.17 7.77 -9.00
C LEU A 49 7.52 7.93 -10.49
N ILE A 50 7.14 6.96 -11.31
CA ILE A 50 7.21 7.11 -12.76
C ILE A 50 6.09 8.08 -13.21
N GLY A 51 6.47 9.12 -13.96
CA GLY A 51 5.52 10.08 -14.54
C GLY A 51 5.23 11.31 -13.67
N ALA A 52 5.88 11.46 -12.52
CA ALA A 52 5.83 12.69 -11.75
C ALA A 52 6.77 13.76 -12.35
N THR A 53 6.28 14.99 -12.50
CA THR A 53 7.08 16.15 -12.91
C THR A 53 7.39 17.01 -11.68
N GLY A 54 8.66 17.10 -11.25
CA GLY A 54 9.07 17.86 -10.06
C GLY A 54 10.08 17.10 -9.18
N GLU A 55 10.34 17.57 -7.95
CA GLU A 55 11.06 16.75 -6.95
C GLU A 55 10.19 15.55 -6.57
N THR A 56 10.61 14.35 -6.98
CA THR A 56 9.87 13.09 -6.75
C THR A 56 10.38 12.31 -5.53
N GLY A 57 11.41 12.83 -4.85
CA GLY A 57 12.15 12.11 -3.81
C GLY A 57 11.49 12.04 -2.44
N SER A 58 10.40 12.78 -2.19
CA SER A 58 9.92 13.01 -0.82
C SER A 58 8.41 12.87 -0.60
N PHE A 59 7.68 12.12 -1.42
CA PHE A 59 6.27 11.92 -1.08
C PHE A 59 6.11 10.99 0.13
N ALA A 60 5.19 11.34 1.02
CA ALA A 60 4.78 10.52 2.14
C ALA A 60 3.31 10.14 1.99
N LEU A 61 3.01 8.85 2.11
CA LEU A 61 1.66 8.32 2.07
C LEU A 61 1.30 7.67 3.40
N SER A 62 0.07 7.88 3.87
CA SER A 62 -0.46 7.21 5.04
C SER A 62 -1.89 6.77 4.78
N PHE A 63 -2.23 5.54 5.17
CA PHE A 63 -3.58 5.00 5.03
C PHE A 63 -4.26 4.97 6.40
N ARG A 64 -5.51 5.45 6.45
CA ARG A 64 -6.42 5.17 7.54
C ARG A 64 -7.18 3.89 7.21
N VAL A 65 -7.08 2.91 8.11
CA VAL A 65 -7.66 1.59 7.91
C VAL A 65 -8.57 1.27 9.10
N GLU A 66 -9.76 0.77 8.81
CA GLU A 66 -10.76 0.39 9.81
C GLU A 66 -11.23 -1.04 9.62
N LYS A 67 -11.55 -1.71 10.72
CA LYS A 67 -12.11 -3.07 10.72
C LYS A 67 -13.63 -3.02 10.70
N HIS A 68 -14.23 -3.64 9.69
CA HIS A 68 -15.68 -3.78 9.52
C HIS A 68 -16.02 -5.25 9.25
N ALA A 69 -16.92 -5.84 10.04
CA ALA A 69 -17.34 -7.25 9.91
C ALA A 69 -16.17 -8.25 9.77
N GLY A 70 -15.13 -8.09 10.60
CA GLY A 70 -13.96 -8.98 10.62
C GLY A 70 -12.90 -8.70 9.54
N SER A 71 -13.18 -7.80 8.59
CA SER A 71 -12.29 -7.46 7.47
C SER A 71 -11.75 -6.04 7.60
N TRP A 72 -10.53 -5.79 7.13
CA TRP A 72 -9.89 -4.47 7.15
C TRP A 72 -10.11 -3.73 5.84
N TYR A 73 -10.43 -2.44 5.92
CA TYR A 73 -10.72 -1.57 4.77
C TYR A 73 -9.94 -0.27 4.88
N VAL A 74 -9.37 0.19 3.77
CA VAL A 74 -8.85 1.57 3.66
C VAL A 74 -10.05 2.51 3.60
N THR A 75 -10.17 3.39 4.59
CA THR A 75 -11.27 4.38 4.69
C THR A 75 -10.82 5.79 4.32
N GLY A 76 -9.51 6.00 4.19
CA GLY A 76 -8.93 7.25 3.70
C GLY A 76 -7.43 7.15 3.52
N PHE A 77 -6.85 8.14 2.85
CA PHE A 77 -5.41 8.29 2.73
C PHE A 77 -5.02 9.77 2.80
N ASP A 78 -3.79 10.00 3.23
CA ASP A 78 -3.16 11.32 3.26
C ASP A 78 -1.87 11.25 2.42
N LEU A 79 -1.78 12.13 1.42
CA LEU A 79 -0.60 12.30 0.57
C LEU A 79 0.06 13.64 0.88
N LYS A 80 1.37 13.61 1.12
CA LYS A 80 2.21 14.81 1.30
C LYS A 80 3.39 14.73 0.34
N ALA A 81 3.82 15.86 -0.20
CA ALA A 81 5.01 16.00 -1.04
C ALA A 81 6.15 16.64 -0.24
#